data_AF-A0A6J6IQW1-F1
#
_entry.id   AF-A0A6J6IQW1-F1
#
_cell.length_a   1.000
_cell.length_b   1.000
_cell.length_c   1.000
_cell.angle_alpha   90.00
_cell.angle_beta   90.00
_cell.angle_gamma   90.00
#
_symmetry.space_group_name_H-M   'P 1'
#
loop_
_entity.id
_entity.type
_entity.pdbx_description
1 polymer ?
#
loop_
_entity_poly.entity_id
_entity_poly.type
_entity_poly.pdbx_seq_one_letter_code
_entity_poly.pdbx_strand_id
1 'polypeptide(L)'
;MNFLSLCFKFLNLAGSFVTIGSLLAMAFLLLDVGGKFSTSSEKLRTLLKISALAWFVGAAGTIVLTLATILATSIQDALDLTVLRSFITQISLGKYLAIQTLIALVVFIVSHKVRSVITTTALIFVSLAGITAPVFQSHAASSGSHMLVIGSLVIHVIALSFWVGGIFAIAFLSSTDRVIAVPRFSQLALWSAIAVVLSGVVNAWARLNFVDAWDSAYARVVIAKSIATTALVGFGYLHRKNLEKKSEINWISFGRLLIVEALIMGITVIMGTWLSSNASPERPGNQEFNAALSIVGINTPQAPTFTRVLFGYEPNSLIIGVLVLLVALYIKGVVVLTKRGDKWPVGRTISFALGISAVDFATSGGLGLYANFSFSYHMISHMVIGMIAPIGLVLGAPITLALRTLPQARNPQERGIRGSLITVLHSKIGIAFTNPIVALIIFDGSLFALYFTDLFAVMMSSHVGHLFMSLHFLAAGYLFFSVIIGVDPNPRKIPHLLRIVVLFAAMSIHAFFSVALMSTTTLIDNGYYASLQTPWLTDLLADQKLGGSIGWAMGEVPILLALIATFIQWMRDDSRESKRIDRNIARSAAMGQPDELADYNLYLQQLAQRDKNGS
;
A
#
# COMPACT_ATOMS: atom_id res chain seq x y z
N MET A 1 36.21 -7.18 10.52
CA MET A 1 35.16 -6.96 9.50
C MET A 1 33.74 -7.25 10.02
N ASN A 2 33.49 -8.43 10.63
CA ASN A 2 32.16 -8.84 11.09
C ASN A 2 31.52 -7.91 12.14
N PHE A 3 32.28 -7.45 13.13
CA PHE A 3 31.77 -6.51 14.15
C PHE A 3 31.36 -5.16 13.53
N LEU A 4 32.18 -4.60 12.66
CA LEU A 4 31.89 -3.33 11.98
C LEU A 4 30.65 -3.44 11.09
N SER A 5 30.50 -4.55 10.35
CA SER A 5 29.30 -4.85 9.56
C SER A 5 28.05 -4.90 10.44
N LEU A 6 28.14 -5.56 11.61
CA LEU A 6 27.04 -5.60 12.58
C LEU A 6 26.68 -4.19 13.10
N CYS A 7 27.68 -3.36 13.42
CA CYS A 7 27.45 -1.99 13.88
C CYS A 7 26.71 -1.14 12.84
N PHE A 8 27.10 -1.18 11.57
CA PHE A 8 26.44 -0.41 10.51
C PHE A 8 25.03 -0.92 10.20
N LYS A 9 24.82 -2.25 10.23
CA LYS A 9 23.47 -2.84 10.13
C LYS A 9 22.57 -2.38 11.28
N PHE A 10 23.09 -2.37 12.50
CA PHE A 10 22.36 -1.87 13.66
C PHE A 10 22.06 -0.38 13.55
N LEU A 11 23.03 0.44 13.11
CA LEU A 11 22.85 1.86 12.88
C LEU A 11 21.77 2.15 11.82
N ASN A 12 21.77 1.38 10.72
CA ASN A 12 20.74 1.43 9.68
C ASN A 12 19.34 1.11 10.26
N LEU A 13 19.22 0.01 10.98
CA LEU A 13 17.94 -0.43 11.56
C LEU A 13 17.43 0.51 12.65
N ALA A 14 18.28 0.88 13.61
CA ALA A 14 17.91 1.78 14.69
C ALA A 14 17.59 3.19 14.15
N GLY A 15 18.42 3.71 13.23
CA GLY A 15 18.19 5.01 12.58
C GLY A 15 16.84 5.05 11.86
N SER A 16 16.53 4.02 11.06
CA SER A 16 15.26 3.95 10.32
C SER A 16 14.04 3.80 11.25
N PHE A 17 14.12 2.96 12.30
CA PHE A 17 13.03 2.82 13.27
C PHE A 17 12.76 4.12 14.01
N VAL A 18 13.80 4.80 14.51
CA VAL A 18 13.64 6.09 15.20
C VAL A 18 13.14 7.18 14.25
N THR A 19 13.56 7.17 12.98
CA THR A 19 13.05 8.08 11.94
C THR A 19 11.54 7.90 11.77
N ILE A 20 11.09 6.66 11.51
CA ILE A 20 9.68 6.33 11.31
C ILE A 20 8.86 6.64 12.58
N GLY A 21 9.39 6.30 13.75
CA GLY A 21 8.77 6.62 15.05
C GLY A 21 8.59 8.12 15.27
N SER A 22 9.62 8.92 14.96
CA SER A 22 9.57 10.38 15.07
C SER A 22 8.53 10.98 14.13
N LEU A 23 8.50 10.51 12.87
CA LEU A 23 7.49 10.91 11.89
C LEU A 23 6.08 10.54 12.37
N LEU A 24 5.88 9.31 12.86
CA LEU A 24 4.60 8.83 13.37
C LEU A 24 4.11 9.67 14.56
N ALA A 25 5.00 9.97 15.51
CA ALA A 25 4.67 10.80 16.67
C ALA A 25 4.29 12.23 16.26
N MET A 26 5.05 12.84 15.34
CA MET A 26 4.75 14.17 14.81
C MET A 26 3.46 14.22 13.99
N ALA A 27 3.10 13.14 13.29
CA ALA A 27 1.90 13.11 12.45
C ALA A 27 0.61 12.82 13.23
N PHE A 28 0.65 11.97 14.26
CA PHE A 28 -0.57 11.41 14.85
C PHE A 28 -0.68 11.48 16.38
N LEU A 29 0.44 11.64 17.08
CA LEU A 29 0.45 11.61 18.56
C LEU A 29 0.39 13.01 19.16
N LEU A 30 1.13 13.97 18.60
CA LEU A 30 1.15 15.37 19.06
C LEU A 30 -0.01 16.21 18.52
N LEU A 31 -0.32 17.31 19.21
CA LEU A 31 -1.28 18.32 18.77
C LEU A 31 -0.70 19.18 17.63
N ASP A 32 -1.51 19.40 16.59
CA ASP A 32 -1.23 20.33 15.50
C ASP A 32 -2.08 21.60 15.61
N VAL A 33 -1.63 22.68 14.95
CA VAL A 33 -2.38 23.94 14.80
C VAL A 33 -2.59 24.17 13.31
N GLY A 34 -3.81 23.94 12.84
CA GLY A 34 -4.18 24.04 11.43
C GLY A 34 -3.32 23.16 10.54
N GLY A 35 -2.88 21.98 11.02
CA GLY A 35 -1.99 21.04 10.36
C GLY A 35 -0.51 21.42 10.31
N LYS A 36 -0.10 22.47 11.02
CA LYS A 36 1.30 22.81 11.29
C LYS A 36 1.68 22.34 12.69
N PHE A 37 2.96 22.07 12.90
CA PHE A 37 3.44 21.62 14.21
C PHE A 37 3.39 22.74 15.25
N SER A 38 3.06 22.36 16.48
CA SER A 38 3.26 23.17 17.68
C SER A 38 4.73 23.14 18.14
N THR A 39 5.08 24.00 19.10
CA THR A 39 6.41 24.04 19.75
C THR A 39 6.81 22.70 20.39
N SER A 40 5.83 21.89 20.84
CA SER A 40 6.06 20.53 21.37
C SER A 40 6.80 19.60 20.40
N SER A 41 6.76 19.87 19.08
CA SER A 41 7.40 19.02 18.08
C SER A 41 8.89 19.31 17.86
N GLU A 42 9.46 20.35 18.45
CA GLU A 42 10.86 20.75 18.19
C GLU A 42 11.87 19.66 18.55
N LYS A 43 11.72 19.01 19.71
CA LYS A 43 12.59 17.90 20.13
C LYS A 43 12.53 16.74 19.15
N LEU A 44 11.34 16.38 18.67
CA LEU A 44 11.15 15.33 17.67
C LEU A 44 11.73 15.71 16.30
N ARG A 45 11.70 16.99 15.92
CA ARG A 45 12.34 17.45 14.67
C ARG A 45 13.85 17.29 14.72
N THR A 46 14.47 17.57 15.86
CA THR A 46 15.91 17.33 16.06
C THR A 46 16.21 15.83 16.04
N LEU A 47 15.41 15.02 16.74
CA LEU A 47 15.54 13.56 16.73
C LEU A 47 15.39 13.00 15.31
N LEU A 48 14.44 13.49 14.52
CA LEU A 48 14.21 13.10 13.13
C LEU A 48 15.45 13.37 12.26
N LYS A 49 16.07 14.55 12.38
CA LYS A 49 17.27 14.88 11.60
C LYS A 49 18.43 13.96 11.94
N ILE A 50 18.68 13.73 13.23
CA ILE A 50 19.78 12.90 13.71
C ILE A 50 19.56 11.43 13.31
N SER A 51 18.35 10.91 13.52
CA SER A 51 18.01 9.53 13.18
C SER A 51 18.00 9.28 11.67
N ALA A 52 17.54 10.24 10.85
CA ALA A 52 17.60 10.14 9.40
C ALA A 52 19.05 10.19 8.88
N LEU A 53 19.91 11.00 9.50
CA LEU A 53 21.35 11.00 9.19
C LEU A 53 21.99 9.65 9.57
N ALA A 54 21.71 9.15 10.77
CA ALA A 54 22.18 7.85 11.23
C ALA A 54 21.71 6.74 10.30
N TRP A 55 20.46 6.79 9.84
CA TRP A 55 19.92 5.85 8.86
C TRP A 55 20.70 5.91 7.54
N PHE A 56 20.89 7.10 6.98
CA PHE A 56 21.64 7.30 5.73
C PHE A 56 23.09 6.77 5.84
N VAL A 57 23.82 7.16 6.90
CA VAL A 57 25.20 6.71 7.13
C VAL A 57 25.25 5.20 7.36
N GLY A 58 24.30 4.65 8.13
CA GLY A 58 24.16 3.22 8.36
C GLY A 58 23.93 2.43 7.06
N ALA A 59 23.01 2.91 6.21
CA ALA A 59 22.69 2.29 4.93
C ALA A 59 23.87 2.35 3.95
N ALA A 60 24.52 3.52 3.83
CA ALA A 60 25.69 3.69 2.97
C ALA A 60 26.87 2.79 3.40
N GLY A 61 27.17 2.74 4.70
CA GLY A 61 28.23 1.84 5.19
C GLY A 61 27.86 0.36 5.10
N THR A 62 26.56 0.01 5.15
CA THR A 62 26.11 -1.37 4.90
C THR A 62 26.44 -1.81 3.47
N ILE A 63 26.31 -0.93 2.46
CA ILE A 63 26.71 -1.24 1.08
C ILE A 63 28.18 -1.64 1.01
N VAL A 64 29.07 -0.78 1.54
CA VAL A 64 30.52 -0.98 1.48
C VAL A 64 30.94 -2.23 2.24
N LEU A 65 30.40 -2.46 3.44
CA LEU A 65 30.78 -3.61 4.26
C LEU A 65 30.19 -4.92 3.75
N THR A 66 29.00 -4.90 3.16
CA THR A 66 28.44 -6.08 2.48
C THR A 66 29.30 -6.43 1.26
N LEU A 67 29.71 -5.44 0.46
CA LEU A 67 30.58 -5.66 -0.69
C LEU A 67 31.94 -6.22 -0.29
N ALA A 68 32.61 -5.63 0.70
CA ALA A 68 33.87 -6.14 1.24
C ALA A 68 33.75 -7.58 1.78
N THR A 69 32.62 -7.90 2.41
CA THR A 69 32.36 -9.26 2.93
C THR A 69 32.14 -10.27 1.81
N ILE A 70 31.38 -9.90 0.76
CA ILE A 70 31.09 -10.78 -0.38
C ILE A 70 32.36 -11.06 -1.20
N LEU A 71 33.19 -10.05 -1.42
CA LEU A 71 34.43 -10.19 -2.20
C LEU A 71 35.61 -10.71 -1.37
N ALA A 72 35.45 -10.83 -0.05
CA ALA A 72 36.53 -11.15 0.89
C ALA A 72 37.76 -10.22 0.75
N THR A 73 37.54 -8.94 0.44
CA THR A 73 38.58 -7.92 0.22
C THR A 73 38.62 -6.88 1.35
N SER A 74 39.58 -5.94 1.28
CA SER A 74 39.64 -4.82 2.22
C SER A 74 38.54 -3.79 1.95
N ILE A 75 38.28 -2.91 2.93
CA ILE A 75 37.33 -1.80 2.77
C ILE A 75 37.81 -0.82 1.69
N GLN A 76 39.12 -0.65 1.53
CA GLN A 76 39.69 0.24 0.51
C GLN A 76 39.41 -0.30 -0.90
N ASP A 77 39.57 -1.60 -1.11
CA ASP A 77 39.27 -2.24 -2.40
C ASP A 77 37.76 -2.22 -2.70
N ALA A 78 36.92 -2.38 -1.67
CA ALA A 78 35.47 -2.28 -1.82
C ALA A 78 34.98 -0.85 -2.13
N LEU A 79 35.80 0.18 -1.86
CA LEU A 79 35.53 1.57 -2.23
C LEU A 79 35.99 1.92 -3.66
N ASP A 80 36.58 0.98 -4.39
CA ASP A 80 36.87 1.18 -5.81
C ASP A 80 35.58 1.53 -6.57
N LEU A 81 35.65 2.60 -7.36
CA LEU A 81 34.47 3.17 -8.01
C LEU A 81 33.85 2.20 -9.03
N THR A 82 34.68 1.37 -9.68
CA THR A 82 34.23 0.40 -10.67
C THR A 82 33.49 -0.74 -10.00
N VAL A 83 34.06 -1.28 -8.92
CA VAL A 83 33.45 -2.37 -8.14
C VAL A 83 32.15 -1.89 -7.48
N LEU A 84 32.17 -0.73 -6.83
CA LEU A 84 30.99 -0.18 -6.16
C LEU A 84 29.87 0.13 -7.15
N ARG A 85 30.20 0.75 -8.29
CA ARG A 85 29.22 1.03 -9.36
C ARG A 85 28.61 -0.26 -9.88
N SER A 86 29.43 -1.27 -10.18
CA SER A 86 28.95 -2.57 -10.63
C SER A 86 28.00 -3.21 -9.62
N PHE A 87 28.35 -3.19 -8.33
CA PHE A 87 27.49 -3.73 -7.27
C PHE A 87 26.12 -3.04 -7.20
N ILE A 88 26.07 -1.71 -7.21
CA ILE A 88 24.79 -0.99 -7.06
C ILE A 88 23.94 -0.94 -8.33
N THR A 89 24.51 -1.16 -9.52
CA THR A 89 23.76 -1.08 -10.80
C THR A 89 23.49 -2.43 -11.45
N GLN A 90 24.25 -3.48 -11.15
CA GLN A 90 24.11 -4.79 -11.78
C GLN A 90 23.58 -5.84 -10.80
N ILE A 91 24.03 -5.83 -9.55
CA ILE A 91 23.63 -6.83 -8.55
C ILE A 91 22.32 -6.43 -7.85
N SER A 92 21.34 -7.32 -7.82
CA SER A 92 20.01 -7.06 -7.21
C SER A 92 20.10 -6.59 -5.77
N LEU A 93 20.91 -7.25 -4.94
CA LEU A 93 21.13 -6.83 -3.55
C LEU A 93 21.69 -5.40 -3.44
N GLY A 94 22.67 -5.07 -4.28
CA GLY A 94 23.25 -3.73 -4.33
C GLY A 94 22.24 -2.67 -4.78
N LYS A 95 21.39 -2.98 -5.77
CA LYS A 95 20.29 -2.10 -6.21
C LYS A 95 19.32 -1.77 -5.07
N TYR A 96 18.86 -2.76 -4.31
CA TYR A 96 17.93 -2.54 -3.21
C TYR A 96 18.55 -1.76 -2.05
N LEU A 97 19.81 -2.03 -1.70
CA LEU A 97 20.55 -1.25 -0.69
C LEU A 97 20.80 0.20 -1.16
N ALA A 98 21.06 0.40 -2.45
CA ALA A 98 21.21 1.74 -3.03
C ALA A 98 19.88 2.52 -3.00
N ILE A 99 18.76 1.88 -3.33
CA ILE A 99 17.42 2.48 -3.20
C ILE A 99 17.14 2.88 -1.74
N GLN A 100 17.41 2.00 -0.77
CA GLN A 100 17.28 2.33 0.66
C GLN A 100 18.12 3.56 1.02
N THR A 101 19.39 3.58 0.59
CA THR A 101 20.33 4.67 0.90
C THR A 101 19.88 5.99 0.28
N LEU A 102 19.40 5.98 -0.96
CA LEU A 102 18.85 7.15 -1.65
C LEU A 102 17.60 7.67 -0.93
N ILE A 103 16.69 6.77 -0.53
CA ILE A 103 15.49 7.15 0.23
C ILE A 103 15.87 7.74 1.59
N ALA A 104 16.81 7.14 2.31
CA ALA A 104 17.30 7.65 3.58
C ALA A 104 17.91 9.06 3.43
N LEU A 105 18.67 9.30 2.34
CA LEU A 105 19.19 10.61 1.99
C LEU A 105 18.08 11.63 1.72
N VAL A 106 17.07 11.27 0.92
CA VAL A 106 15.92 12.13 0.63
C VAL A 106 15.17 12.46 1.92
N VAL A 107 14.91 11.47 2.79
CA VAL A 107 14.26 11.68 4.09
C VAL A 107 15.09 12.62 4.97
N PHE A 108 16.42 12.45 5.02
CA PHE A 108 17.32 13.34 5.72
C PHE A 108 17.26 14.78 5.19
N ILE A 109 17.33 14.99 3.88
CA ILE A 109 17.26 16.32 3.28
C ILE A 109 15.90 16.97 3.56
N VAL A 110 14.80 16.25 3.33
CA VAL A 110 13.44 16.77 3.53
C VAL A 110 13.15 17.01 5.01
N SER A 111 13.76 16.25 5.94
CA SER A 111 13.60 16.42 7.41
C SER A 111 13.85 17.86 7.88
N HIS A 112 14.73 18.60 7.19
CA HIS A 112 15.04 20.01 7.47
C HIS A 112 13.88 20.96 7.14
N LYS A 113 13.05 20.58 6.16
CA LYS A 113 11.93 21.40 5.64
C LYS A 113 10.56 20.97 6.17
N VAL A 114 10.47 19.91 6.98
CA VAL A 114 9.19 19.41 7.51
C VAL A 114 8.59 20.42 8.49
N ARG A 115 7.39 20.93 8.15
CA ARG A 115 6.61 21.88 8.96
C ARG A 115 5.12 21.54 9.06
N SER A 116 4.66 20.50 8.37
CA SER A 116 3.23 20.15 8.30
C SER A 116 2.99 18.66 8.51
N VAL A 117 1.83 18.32 9.07
CA VAL A 117 1.38 16.94 9.29
C VAL A 117 1.34 16.17 7.97
N ILE A 118 0.84 16.76 6.89
CA ILE A 118 0.73 16.11 5.58
C ILE A 118 2.10 15.72 5.04
N THR A 119 3.09 16.63 5.14
CA THR A 119 4.47 16.34 4.71
C THR A 119 5.06 15.18 5.52
N THR A 120 4.83 15.15 6.83
CA THR A 120 5.28 14.04 7.67
C THR A 120 4.59 12.73 7.32
N THR A 121 3.28 12.74 7.08
CA THR A 121 2.54 11.55 6.66
C THR A 121 3.07 11.01 5.33
N ALA A 122 3.35 11.88 4.35
CA ALA A 122 3.98 11.47 3.10
C ALA A 122 5.37 10.86 3.32
N LEU A 123 6.19 11.47 4.20
CA LEU A 123 7.49 10.93 4.56
C LEU A 123 7.43 9.57 5.27
N ILE A 124 6.37 9.25 6.01
CA ILE A 124 6.19 7.90 6.58
C ILE A 124 6.14 6.88 5.45
N PHE A 125 5.30 7.07 4.43
CA PHE A 125 5.21 6.15 3.30
C PHE A 125 6.53 6.03 2.53
N VAL A 126 7.22 7.14 2.30
CA VAL A 126 8.56 7.13 1.69
C VAL A 126 9.57 6.35 2.55
N SER A 127 9.54 6.55 3.87
CA SER A 127 10.45 5.85 4.80
C SER A 127 10.16 4.35 4.88
N LEU A 128 8.87 3.96 4.82
CA LEU A 128 8.46 2.56 4.76
C LEU A 128 8.91 1.88 3.46
N ALA A 129 8.83 2.57 2.31
CA ALA A 129 9.40 2.06 1.06
C ALA A 129 10.92 1.86 1.18
N GLY A 130 11.63 2.79 1.81
CA GLY A 130 13.08 2.70 2.04
C GLY A 130 13.49 1.54 2.93
N ILE A 131 12.82 1.34 4.07
CA ILE A 131 13.19 0.27 5.02
C ILE A 131 12.82 -1.13 4.49
N THR A 132 11.79 -1.24 3.65
CA THR A 132 11.33 -2.52 3.10
C THR A 132 12.06 -2.91 1.82
N ALA A 133 12.69 -1.98 1.09
CA ALA A 133 13.37 -2.29 -0.17
C ALA A 133 14.38 -3.46 -0.04
N PRO A 134 15.32 -3.50 0.93
CA PRO A 134 16.25 -4.63 1.05
C PRO A 134 15.60 -5.95 1.48
N VAL A 135 14.38 -5.90 2.06
CA VAL A 135 13.67 -7.08 2.57
C VAL A 135 13.28 -8.03 1.43
N PHE A 136 13.00 -7.48 0.24
CA PHE A 136 12.66 -8.27 -0.94
C PHE A 136 13.81 -9.14 -1.46
N GLN A 137 15.05 -8.87 -1.04
CA GLN A 137 16.24 -9.66 -1.39
C GLN A 137 16.70 -10.58 -0.25
N SER A 138 15.88 -10.79 0.79
CA SER A 138 16.27 -11.62 1.93
C SER A 138 16.56 -13.07 1.49
N HIS A 139 17.73 -13.60 1.92
CA HIS A 139 18.15 -15.00 1.71
C HIS A 139 17.21 -16.06 2.32
N ALA A 140 16.18 -15.62 3.04
CA ALA A 140 15.10 -16.42 3.59
C ALA A 140 14.34 -17.28 2.56
N ALA A 141 14.52 -17.00 1.27
CA ALA A 141 13.70 -17.53 0.21
C ALA A 141 14.12 -18.94 -0.27
N SER A 142 15.28 -19.46 0.14
CA SER A 142 15.81 -20.74 -0.36
C SER A 142 15.02 -22.02 0.02
N SER A 143 13.86 -21.93 0.69
CA SER A 143 13.12 -23.10 1.21
C SER A 143 11.60 -23.13 0.93
N GLY A 144 11.15 -22.48 -0.14
CA GLY A 144 9.77 -22.60 -0.68
C GLY A 144 8.80 -21.49 -0.24
N SER A 145 7.79 -21.24 -1.10
CA SER A 145 6.78 -20.17 -1.01
C SER A 145 7.38 -18.78 -0.72
N HIS A 146 8.13 -18.26 -1.70
CA HIS A 146 8.80 -16.96 -1.61
C HIS A 146 7.84 -15.82 -1.23
N MET A 147 6.61 -15.83 -1.78
CA MET A 147 5.63 -14.75 -1.54
C MET A 147 5.11 -14.71 -0.10
N LEU A 148 4.96 -15.87 0.55
CA LEU A 148 4.56 -15.97 1.96
C LEU A 148 5.67 -15.46 2.88
N VAL A 149 6.92 -15.88 2.64
CA VAL A 149 8.06 -15.51 3.51
C VAL A 149 8.43 -14.04 3.34
N ILE A 150 8.60 -13.57 2.11
CA ILE A 150 8.98 -12.18 1.84
C ILE A 150 7.87 -11.23 2.31
N GLY A 151 6.61 -11.53 1.98
CA GLY A 151 5.48 -10.68 2.34
C GLY A 151 5.27 -10.56 3.85
N SER A 152 5.40 -11.67 4.59
CA SER A 152 5.32 -11.65 6.06
C SER A 152 6.50 -10.90 6.68
N LEU A 153 7.71 -10.99 6.11
CA LEU A 153 8.87 -10.24 6.60
C LEU A 153 8.73 -8.73 6.37
N VAL A 154 8.14 -8.29 5.25
CA VAL A 154 7.80 -6.88 5.00
C VAL A 154 6.84 -6.37 6.08
N ILE A 155 5.76 -7.12 6.37
CA ILE A 155 4.82 -6.79 7.45
C ILE A 155 5.54 -6.72 8.80
N HIS A 156 6.44 -7.67 9.07
CA HIS A 156 7.21 -7.73 10.31
C HIS A 156 8.05 -6.46 10.52
N VAL A 157 8.79 -6.03 9.50
CA VAL A 157 9.67 -4.86 9.56
C VAL A 157 8.86 -3.57 9.70
N ILE A 158 7.76 -3.43 8.97
CA ILE A 158 6.85 -2.27 9.11
C ILE A 158 6.30 -2.20 10.53
N ALA A 159 5.79 -3.31 11.05
CA ALA A 159 5.19 -3.37 12.38
C ALA A 159 6.23 -3.09 13.49
N LEU A 160 7.46 -3.63 13.37
CA LEU A 160 8.56 -3.30 14.27
C LEU A 160 8.93 -1.82 14.22
N SER A 161 8.96 -1.21 13.02
CA SER A 161 9.29 0.21 12.89
C SER A 161 8.28 1.12 13.60
N PHE A 162 6.99 0.77 13.56
CA PHE A 162 5.94 1.49 14.28
C PHE A 162 6.01 1.25 15.79
N TRP A 163 6.24 0.00 16.21
CA TRP A 163 6.28 -0.35 17.63
C TRP A 163 7.54 0.16 18.33
N VAL A 164 8.71 -0.27 17.87
CA VAL A 164 9.99 0.10 18.49
C VAL A 164 10.25 1.59 18.28
N GLY A 165 10.09 2.08 17.05
CA GLY A 165 10.28 3.48 16.72
C GLY A 165 9.37 4.41 17.52
N GLY A 166 8.10 4.05 17.68
CA GLY A 166 7.15 4.88 18.44
C GLY A 166 7.45 4.94 19.94
N ILE A 167 7.96 3.85 20.54
CA ILE A 167 8.44 3.87 21.94
C ILE A 167 9.59 4.87 22.09
N PHE A 168 10.58 4.81 21.19
CA PHE A 168 11.67 5.79 21.18
C PHE A 168 11.14 7.21 21.04
N ALA A 169 10.20 7.47 20.12
CA ALA A 169 9.65 8.81 19.95
C ALA A 169 8.95 9.32 21.22
N ILE A 170 8.17 8.48 21.92
CA ILE A 170 7.49 8.86 23.17
C ILE A 170 8.48 9.14 24.31
N ALA A 171 9.59 8.42 24.36
CA ALA A 171 10.64 8.68 25.33
C ALA A 171 11.19 10.12 25.23
N PHE A 172 11.22 10.71 24.02
CA PHE A 172 11.69 12.08 23.78
C PHE A 172 10.61 13.17 23.92
N LEU A 173 9.35 12.80 24.19
CA LEU A 173 8.27 13.74 24.45
C LEU A 173 8.36 14.37 25.84
N SER A 174 7.74 15.54 26.01
CA SER A 174 7.56 16.17 27.33
C SER A 174 6.59 15.36 28.21
N SER A 175 6.62 15.55 29.53
CA SER A 175 5.70 14.87 30.47
C SER A 175 4.24 15.15 30.15
N THR A 176 3.91 16.36 29.74
CA THR A 176 2.55 16.80 29.37
C THR A 176 2.10 16.18 28.04
N ASP A 177 2.98 16.15 27.02
CA ASP A 177 2.65 15.55 25.72
C ASP A 177 2.49 14.02 25.81
N ARG A 178 3.22 13.35 26.71
CA ARG A 178 3.12 11.89 26.91
C ARG A 178 1.72 11.46 27.34
N VAL A 179 1.04 12.25 28.16
CA VAL A 179 -0.33 11.93 28.63
C VAL A 179 -1.30 11.82 27.46
N ILE A 180 -1.12 12.66 26.43
CA ILE A 180 -1.95 12.67 25.22
C ILE A 180 -1.52 11.57 24.24
N ALA A 181 -0.21 11.34 24.11
CA ALA A 181 0.36 10.41 23.13
C ALA A 181 0.20 8.93 23.50
N VAL A 182 0.39 8.57 24.78
CA VAL A 182 0.45 7.17 25.25
C VAL A 182 -0.83 6.37 24.95
N PRO A 183 -2.06 6.86 25.21
CA PRO A 183 -3.27 6.08 24.93
C PRO A 183 -3.44 5.73 23.44
N ARG A 184 -3.10 6.67 22.54
CA ARG A 184 -3.18 6.47 21.08
C ARG A 184 -2.10 5.51 20.61
N PHE A 185 -0.88 5.74 21.07
CA PHE A 185 0.24 4.87 20.73
C PHE A 185 0.03 3.45 21.25
N SER A 186 -0.57 3.27 22.43
CA SER A 186 -0.85 1.94 22.98
C SER A 186 -1.74 1.10 22.06
N GLN A 187 -2.73 1.71 21.40
CA GLN A 187 -3.53 0.99 20.41
C GLN A 187 -2.71 0.59 19.18
N LEU A 188 -1.88 1.51 18.67
CA LEU A 188 -1.00 1.23 17.53
C LEU A 188 0.05 0.15 17.87
N ALA A 189 0.64 0.23 19.06
CA ALA A 189 1.63 -0.70 19.57
C ALA A 189 1.03 -2.10 19.74
N LEU A 190 -0.21 -2.22 20.21
CA LEU A 190 -0.91 -3.50 20.29
C LEU A 190 -1.08 -4.15 18.91
N TRP A 191 -1.58 -3.40 17.92
CA TRP A 191 -1.73 -3.92 16.55
C TRP A 191 -0.39 -4.25 15.90
N SER A 192 0.63 -3.44 16.16
CA SER A 192 1.99 -3.68 15.70
C SER A 192 2.56 -4.95 16.34
N ALA A 193 2.38 -5.17 17.63
CA ALA A 193 2.80 -6.39 18.32
C ALA A 193 2.09 -7.63 17.77
N ILE A 194 0.77 -7.57 17.54
CA ILE A 194 0.00 -8.65 16.89
C ILE A 194 0.59 -8.96 15.50
N ALA A 195 0.84 -7.93 14.69
CA ALA A 195 1.43 -8.10 13.36
C ALA A 195 2.83 -8.71 13.41
N VAL A 196 3.68 -8.30 14.37
CA VAL A 196 5.01 -8.87 14.61
C VAL A 196 4.93 -10.35 14.99
N VAL A 197 4.02 -10.71 15.89
CA VAL A 197 3.82 -12.10 16.32
C VAL A 197 3.32 -12.96 15.16
N LEU A 198 2.25 -12.55 14.47
CA LEU A 198 1.69 -13.33 13.36
C LEU A 198 2.70 -13.51 12.21
N SER A 199 3.35 -12.43 11.78
CA SER A 199 4.41 -12.51 10.76
C SER A 199 5.61 -13.34 11.22
N GLY A 200 5.97 -13.27 12.50
CA GLY A 200 7.02 -14.10 13.10
C GLY A 200 6.68 -15.58 13.09
N VAL A 201 5.43 -15.95 13.39
CA VAL A 201 4.92 -17.33 13.32
C VAL A 201 4.97 -17.84 11.88
N VAL A 202 4.52 -17.06 10.91
CA VAL A 202 4.59 -17.42 9.48
C VAL A 202 6.04 -17.67 9.04
N ASN A 203 6.97 -16.80 9.44
CA ASN A 203 8.40 -16.97 9.14
C ASN A 203 9.03 -18.19 9.83
N ALA A 204 8.65 -18.45 11.08
CA ALA A 204 9.11 -19.61 11.83
C ALA A 204 8.60 -20.91 11.19
N TRP A 205 7.30 -20.95 10.87
CA TRP A 205 6.66 -22.08 10.21
C TRP A 205 7.34 -22.40 8.88
N ALA A 206 7.51 -21.40 8.00
CA ALA A 206 8.13 -21.63 6.68
C ALA A 206 9.52 -22.30 6.76
N ARG A 207 10.25 -22.10 7.85
CA ARG A 207 11.63 -22.60 8.04
C ARG A 207 11.75 -23.83 8.94
N LEU A 208 10.76 -24.10 9.79
CA LEU A 208 10.79 -25.18 10.79
C LEU A 208 9.68 -26.22 10.57
N ASN A 209 9.04 -26.25 9.39
CA ASN A 209 7.95 -27.18 9.06
C ASN A 209 8.44 -28.62 8.71
N PHE A 210 9.57 -29.07 9.27
CA PHE A 210 10.08 -30.44 9.10
C PHE A 210 10.83 -30.88 10.36
N VAL A 211 10.86 -32.20 10.63
CA VAL A 211 11.28 -32.77 11.92
C VAL A 211 12.72 -32.40 12.27
N ASP A 212 13.66 -32.59 11.35
CA ASP A 212 15.09 -32.34 11.58
C ASP A 212 15.42 -30.87 11.87
N ALA A 213 14.54 -29.95 11.47
CA ALA A 213 14.73 -28.53 11.71
C ALA A 213 14.71 -28.19 13.22
N TRP A 214 14.01 -28.99 14.04
CA TRP A 214 13.79 -28.70 15.46
C TRP A 214 15.03 -28.92 16.34
N ASP A 215 15.99 -29.73 15.90
CA ASP A 215 17.26 -29.92 16.63
C ASP A 215 18.32 -28.85 16.31
N SER A 216 18.02 -27.97 15.35
CA SER A 216 18.94 -26.93 14.91
C SER A 216 19.15 -25.81 15.95
N ALA A 217 20.32 -25.17 15.90
CA ALA A 217 20.57 -23.91 16.63
C ALA A 217 19.57 -22.81 16.21
N TYR A 218 19.11 -22.85 14.97
CA TYR A 218 18.10 -21.94 14.43
C TYR A 218 16.79 -22.05 15.21
N ALA A 219 16.28 -23.27 15.43
CA ALA A 219 15.06 -23.51 16.19
C ALA A 219 15.17 -23.00 17.64
N ARG A 220 16.31 -23.24 18.31
CA ARG A 220 16.54 -22.74 19.68
C ARG A 220 16.46 -21.21 19.76
N VAL A 221 17.04 -20.48 18.80
CA VAL A 221 16.95 -19.01 18.77
C VAL A 221 15.54 -18.53 18.46
N VAL A 222 14.79 -19.22 17.59
CA VAL A 222 13.37 -18.93 17.34
C VAL A 222 12.52 -19.11 18.59
N ILE A 223 12.73 -20.18 19.36
CA ILE A 223 12.04 -20.42 20.64
C ILE A 223 12.39 -19.32 21.64
N ALA A 224 13.68 -19.00 21.81
CA ALA A 224 14.13 -17.94 22.71
C ALA A 224 13.51 -16.58 22.34
N LYS A 225 13.48 -16.23 21.04
CA LYS A 225 12.83 -15.02 20.53
C LYS A 225 11.32 -15.01 20.81
N SER A 226 10.66 -16.16 20.69
CA SER A 226 9.22 -16.30 20.95
C SER A 226 8.88 -16.10 22.42
N ILE A 227 9.69 -16.67 23.33
CA ILE A 227 9.56 -16.46 24.79
C ILE A 227 9.78 -14.98 25.12
N ALA A 228 10.86 -14.38 24.61
CA ALA A 228 11.18 -12.98 24.87
C ALA A 228 10.11 -12.02 24.33
N THR A 229 9.54 -12.30 23.16
CA THR A 229 8.44 -11.50 22.58
C THR A 229 7.15 -11.66 23.39
N THR A 230 6.86 -12.86 23.88
CA THR A 230 5.69 -13.10 24.77
C THR A 230 5.84 -12.34 26.09
N ALA A 231 7.03 -12.37 26.70
CA ALA A 231 7.34 -11.59 27.89
C ALA A 231 7.19 -10.08 27.63
N LEU A 232 7.72 -9.59 26.50
CA LEU A 232 7.62 -8.19 26.10
C LEU A 232 6.16 -7.71 25.95
N VAL A 233 5.30 -8.50 25.31
CA VAL A 233 3.86 -8.20 25.20
C VAL A 233 3.19 -8.21 26.57
N GLY A 234 3.53 -9.18 27.43
CA GLY A 234 3.04 -9.25 28.81
C GLY A 234 3.42 -8.03 29.64
N PHE A 235 4.69 -7.62 29.60
CA PHE A 235 5.17 -6.41 30.28
C PHE A 235 4.47 -5.15 29.74
N GLY A 236 4.32 -5.01 28.42
CA GLY A 236 3.61 -3.88 27.82
C GLY A 236 2.13 -3.79 28.26
N TYR A 237 1.45 -4.93 28.43
CA TYR A 237 0.09 -4.98 28.97
C TYR A 237 0.02 -4.53 30.44
N LEU A 238 0.93 -5.04 31.27
CA LEU A 238 1.02 -4.66 32.68
C LEU A 238 1.36 -3.16 32.84
N HIS A 239 2.29 -2.67 32.03
CA HIS A 239 2.68 -1.26 31.96
C HIS A 239 1.47 -0.39 31.64
N ARG A 240 0.71 -0.74 30.60
CA ARG A 240 -0.51 -0.04 30.20
C ARG A 240 -1.50 0.07 31.35
N LYS A 241 -1.82 -1.05 32.01
CA LYS A 241 -2.79 -1.11 33.12
C LYS A 241 -2.37 -0.20 34.29
N ASN A 242 -1.07 -0.06 34.52
CA ASN A 242 -0.51 0.77 35.60
C ASN A 242 -0.48 2.27 35.28
N LEU A 243 -0.43 2.67 34.00
CA LEU A 243 -0.38 4.08 33.58
C LEU A 243 -1.76 4.69 33.32
N GLU A 244 -2.78 3.90 33.03
CA GLU A 244 -4.10 4.37 32.58
C GLU A 244 -4.84 5.30 33.58
N LYS A 245 -4.40 5.34 34.84
CA LYS A 245 -5.04 6.13 35.91
C LYS A 245 -4.21 7.35 36.39
N LYS A 246 -3.06 7.65 35.78
CA LYS A 246 -2.18 8.73 36.25
C LYS A 246 -2.41 10.05 35.50
N SER A 247 -2.50 11.16 36.24
CA SER A 247 -2.63 12.52 35.70
C SER A 247 -1.34 13.04 35.08
N GLU A 248 -0.18 12.56 35.53
CA GLU A 248 1.13 12.85 34.96
C GLU A 248 2.00 11.60 34.87
N ILE A 249 2.81 11.51 33.82
CA ILE A 249 3.72 10.38 33.59
C ILE A 249 5.17 10.85 33.80
N ASN A 250 5.62 10.74 35.05
CA ASN A 250 6.98 11.11 35.45
C ASN A 250 8.03 10.14 34.87
N TRP A 251 9.18 10.70 34.48
CA TRP A 251 10.28 9.96 33.84
C TRP A 251 10.77 8.76 34.66
N ILE A 252 10.73 8.84 35.99
CA ILE A 252 11.22 7.77 36.88
C ILE A 252 10.30 6.54 36.81
N SER A 253 8.96 6.74 36.89
CA SER A 253 7.99 5.64 36.78
C SER A 253 7.89 5.09 35.35
N PHE A 254 8.04 5.96 34.36
CA PHE A 254 7.98 5.60 32.94
C PHE A 254 9.27 4.89 32.48
N GLY A 255 10.43 5.42 32.90
CA GLY A 255 11.75 4.98 32.45
C GLY A 255 12.15 3.61 32.95
N ARG A 256 11.83 3.23 34.20
CA ARG A 256 12.25 1.92 34.74
C ARG A 256 11.66 0.74 33.97
N LEU A 257 10.38 0.81 33.61
CA LEU A 257 9.72 -0.23 32.81
C LEU A 257 10.09 -0.15 31.33
N LEU A 258 10.24 1.07 30.79
CA LEU A 258 10.63 1.27 29.40
C LEU A 258 12.08 0.78 29.14
N ILE A 259 12.99 0.92 30.10
CA ILE A 259 14.35 0.35 30.01
C ILE A 259 14.28 -1.18 29.92
N VAL A 260 13.45 -1.84 30.74
CA VAL A 260 13.30 -3.31 30.69
C VAL A 260 12.72 -3.74 29.33
N GLU A 261 11.66 -3.08 28.87
CA GLU A 261 11.07 -3.35 27.54
C GLU A 261 12.08 -3.09 26.41
N ALA A 262 12.83 -1.99 26.48
CA ALA A 262 13.85 -1.64 25.49
C ALA A 262 15.02 -2.64 25.48
N LEU A 263 15.43 -3.16 26.65
CA LEU A 263 16.45 -4.21 26.75
C LEU A 263 15.98 -5.52 26.11
N ILE A 264 14.75 -5.97 26.43
CA ILE A 264 14.17 -7.17 25.82
C ILE A 264 13.99 -6.99 24.30
N MET A 265 13.57 -5.81 23.85
CA MET A 265 13.53 -5.46 22.42
C MET A 265 14.92 -5.49 21.78
N GLY A 266 15.93 -4.91 22.42
CA GLY A 266 17.31 -4.94 21.92
C GLY A 266 17.81 -6.38 21.73
N ILE A 267 17.60 -7.24 22.74
CA ILE A 267 17.97 -8.66 22.68
C ILE A 267 17.22 -9.38 21.55
N THR A 268 15.90 -9.18 21.42
CA THR A 268 15.11 -9.84 20.37
C THR A 268 15.46 -9.37 18.96
N VAL A 269 15.83 -8.09 18.80
CA VAL A 269 16.34 -7.54 17.53
C VAL A 269 17.71 -8.13 17.20
N ILE A 270 18.61 -8.29 18.18
CA ILE A 270 19.91 -8.94 17.99
C ILE A 270 19.72 -10.41 17.57
N MET A 271 18.85 -11.16 18.26
CA MET A 271 18.49 -12.54 17.87
C MET A 271 17.91 -12.59 16.46
N GLY A 272 17.04 -11.65 16.09
CA GLY A 272 16.50 -11.55 14.73
C GLY A 272 17.57 -11.25 13.67
N THR A 273 18.53 -10.37 13.99
CA THR A 273 19.66 -10.05 13.11
C THR A 273 20.56 -11.25 12.90
N TRP A 274 20.79 -12.04 13.95
CA TRP A 274 21.52 -13.31 13.87
C TRP A 274 20.77 -14.31 12.98
N LEU A 275 19.46 -14.52 13.20
CA LEU A 275 18.63 -15.41 12.37
C LEU A 275 18.63 -14.99 10.88
N SER A 276 18.67 -13.68 10.60
CA SER A 276 18.72 -13.18 9.22
C SER A 276 20.08 -13.34 8.55
N SER A 277 21.15 -13.51 9.33
CA SER A 277 22.53 -13.58 8.81
C SER A 277 23.07 -15.02 8.76
N ASN A 278 22.37 -15.97 9.35
CA ASN A 278 22.72 -17.39 9.33
C ASN A 278 21.76 -18.16 8.41
N ALA A 279 22.28 -19.21 7.77
CA ALA A 279 21.47 -20.08 6.92
C ALA A 279 20.37 -20.76 7.75
N SER A 280 19.18 -20.92 7.15
CA SER A 280 18.14 -21.79 7.70
C SER A 280 18.55 -23.26 7.59
N PRO A 281 17.99 -24.15 8.42
CA PRO A 281 18.22 -25.59 8.27
C PRO A 281 17.86 -26.07 6.86
N GLU A 282 18.73 -26.89 6.26
CA GLU A 282 18.49 -27.48 4.94
C GLU A 282 17.46 -28.60 5.03
N ARG A 283 16.59 -28.71 4.03
CA ARG A 283 15.66 -29.84 3.94
C ARG A 283 16.43 -31.08 3.46
N PRO A 284 16.23 -32.25 4.09
CA PRO A 284 16.90 -33.47 3.68
C PRO A 284 16.51 -33.88 2.24
N GLY A 285 17.49 -34.33 1.46
CA GLY A 285 17.33 -34.85 0.09
C GLY A 285 18.06 -34.04 -1.00
N ASN A 286 18.36 -34.69 -2.13
CA ASN A 286 18.88 -34.01 -3.31
C ASN A 286 17.73 -33.25 -3.98
N GLN A 287 17.75 -31.92 -3.96
CA GLN A 287 16.79 -31.12 -4.72
C GLN A 287 17.22 -31.11 -6.19
N GLU A 288 16.44 -31.76 -7.05
CA GLU A 288 16.62 -31.62 -8.49
C GLU A 288 16.40 -30.16 -8.91
N PHE A 289 17.20 -29.68 -9.85
CA PHE A 289 17.05 -28.32 -10.36
C PHE A 289 15.67 -28.16 -11.00
N ASN A 290 14.92 -27.16 -10.52
CA ASN A 290 13.63 -26.79 -11.08
C ASN A 290 13.66 -25.30 -11.45
N ALA A 291 13.56 -25.00 -12.75
CA ALA A 291 13.65 -23.64 -13.27
C ALA A 291 12.58 -22.72 -12.66
N ALA A 292 11.32 -23.16 -12.65
CA ALA A 292 10.21 -22.45 -12.04
C ALA A 292 10.42 -22.17 -10.54
N LEU A 293 10.89 -23.15 -9.78
CA LEU A 293 11.18 -22.96 -8.35
C LEU A 293 12.28 -21.92 -8.14
N SER A 294 13.31 -21.89 -9.01
CA SER A 294 14.41 -20.92 -8.90
C SER A 294 14.00 -19.48 -9.25
N ILE A 295 13.05 -19.32 -10.18
CA ILE A 295 12.64 -18.01 -10.71
C ILE A 295 11.45 -17.44 -9.93
N VAL A 296 10.38 -18.24 -9.79
CA VAL A 296 9.11 -17.83 -9.17
C VAL A 296 9.11 -18.12 -7.65
N GLY A 297 9.90 -19.10 -7.20
CA GLY A 297 9.92 -19.49 -5.79
C GLY A 297 8.84 -20.50 -5.40
N ILE A 298 8.15 -21.05 -6.39
CA ILE A 298 7.11 -22.08 -6.26
C ILE A 298 7.25 -23.11 -7.40
N ASN A 299 6.88 -24.36 -7.13
CA ASN A 299 6.90 -25.41 -8.13
C ASN A 299 5.84 -25.15 -9.21
N THR A 300 6.12 -25.56 -10.45
CA THR A 300 5.16 -25.49 -11.54
C THR A 300 3.87 -26.24 -11.16
N PRO A 301 2.70 -25.57 -11.18
CA PRO A 301 1.44 -26.24 -10.89
C PRO A 301 1.12 -27.25 -11.99
N GLN A 302 0.23 -28.20 -11.68
CA GLN A 302 -0.34 -29.09 -12.69
C GLN A 302 -1.17 -28.28 -13.70
N ALA A 303 -1.46 -28.86 -14.87
CA ALA A 303 -2.26 -28.20 -15.90
C ALA A 303 -3.58 -27.62 -15.33
N PRO A 304 -3.96 -26.40 -15.73
CA PRO A 304 -5.13 -25.75 -15.17
C PRO A 304 -6.41 -26.53 -15.50
N THR A 305 -7.27 -26.67 -14.49
CA THR A 305 -8.66 -27.12 -14.62
C THR A 305 -9.53 -26.16 -13.84
N PHE A 306 -10.83 -26.10 -14.14
CA PHE A 306 -11.76 -25.22 -13.43
C PHE A 306 -11.63 -25.35 -11.90
N THR A 307 -11.62 -26.58 -11.38
CA THR A 307 -11.46 -26.86 -9.95
C THR A 307 -10.11 -26.40 -9.40
N ARG A 308 -9.00 -26.65 -10.12
CA ARG A 308 -7.66 -26.23 -9.66
C ARG A 308 -7.51 -24.71 -9.65
N VAL A 309 -8.11 -24.02 -10.62
CA VAL A 309 -8.07 -22.55 -10.68
C VAL A 309 -8.97 -21.96 -9.61
N LEU A 310 -10.15 -22.54 -9.37
CA LEU A 310 -11.10 -22.02 -8.39
C LEU A 310 -10.66 -22.24 -6.93
N PHE A 311 -10.08 -23.40 -6.62
CA PHE A 311 -9.73 -23.79 -5.25
C PHE A 311 -8.23 -23.82 -4.96
N GLY A 312 -7.38 -23.62 -5.98
CA GLY A 312 -5.95 -23.43 -5.76
C GLY A 312 -5.68 -22.21 -4.89
N TYR A 313 -4.63 -22.27 -4.08
CA TYR A 313 -4.28 -21.16 -3.19
C TYR A 313 -2.78 -21.14 -2.92
N GLU A 314 -2.13 -20.03 -3.26
CA GLU A 314 -0.74 -19.73 -2.95
C GLU A 314 -0.68 -18.39 -2.20
N PRO A 315 -0.54 -18.41 -0.87
CA PRO A 315 -0.75 -17.24 -0.02
C PRO A 315 0.28 -16.12 -0.25
N ASN A 316 -0.18 -14.97 -0.73
CA ASN A 316 0.62 -13.74 -0.72
C ASN A 316 0.44 -12.99 0.61
N SER A 317 1.34 -13.24 1.56
CA SER A 317 1.23 -12.68 2.91
C SER A 317 1.13 -11.15 2.96
N LEU A 318 1.80 -10.43 2.05
CA LEU A 318 1.76 -8.97 2.01
C LEU A 318 0.37 -8.47 1.61
N ILE A 319 -0.17 -9.01 0.51
CA ILE A 319 -1.50 -8.63 0.03
C ILE A 319 -2.56 -9.02 1.06
N ILE A 320 -2.50 -10.25 1.59
CA ILE A 320 -3.42 -10.70 2.65
C ILE A 320 -3.35 -9.75 3.86
N GLY A 321 -2.16 -9.34 4.30
CA GLY A 321 -2.01 -8.38 5.38
C GLY A 321 -2.66 -7.02 5.09
N VAL A 322 -2.53 -6.52 3.85
CA VAL A 322 -3.20 -5.29 3.40
C VAL A 322 -4.72 -5.47 3.38
N LEU A 323 -5.22 -6.58 2.83
CA LEU A 323 -6.66 -6.87 2.78
C LEU A 323 -7.27 -6.99 4.18
N VAL A 324 -6.60 -7.69 5.10
CA VAL A 324 -7.01 -7.79 6.51
C VAL A 324 -7.07 -6.42 7.16
N LEU A 325 -6.09 -5.55 6.91
CA LEU A 325 -6.10 -4.18 7.41
C LEU A 325 -7.29 -3.38 6.86
N LEU A 326 -7.55 -3.46 5.56
CA LEU A 326 -8.70 -2.79 4.93
C LEU A 326 -10.03 -3.28 5.51
N VAL A 327 -10.20 -4.59 5.66
CA VAL A 327 -11.39 -5.21 6.26
C VAL A 327 -11.56 -4.77 7.72
N ALA A 328 -10.49 -4.80 8.52
CA ALA A 328 -10.55 -4.38 9.92
C ALA A 328 -10.95 -2.91 10.07
N LEU A 329 -10.40 -2.02 9.23
CA LEU A 329 -10.77 -0.60 9.22
C LEU A 329 -12.21 -0.38 8.75
N TYR A 330 -12.65 -1.09 7.72
CA TYR A 330 -14.02 -1.00 7.20
C TYR A 330 -15.04 -1.48 8.24
N ILE A 331 -14.84 -2.66 8.83
CA ILE A 331 -15.70 -3.21 9.88
C ILE A 331 -15.73 -2.27 11.09
N LYS A 332 -14.56 -1.76 11.53
CA LYS A 332 -14.50 -0.78 12.62
C LYS A 332 -15.33 0.47 12.29
N GLY A 333 -15.25 0.97 11.06
CA GLY A 333 -16.07 2.09 10.60
C GLY A 333 -17.57 1.80 10.69
N VAL A 334 -18.01 0.65 10.16
CA VAL A 334 -19.42 0.23 10.22
C VAL A 334 -19.90 0.10 11.67
N VAL A 335 -19.13 -0.57 12.53
CA VAL A 335 -19.46 -0.74 13.95
C VAL A 335 -19.56 0.61 14.68
N VAL A 336 -18.67 1.56 14.38
CA VAL A 336 -18.72 2.90 14.97
C VAL A 336 -19.98 3.65 14.55
N LEU A 337 -20.40 3.56 13.28
CA LEU A 337 -21.66 4.17 12.82
C LEU A 337 -22.88 3.52 13.49
N THR A 338 -22.94 2.20 13.48
CA THR A 338 -24.07 1.47 14.07
C THR A 338 -24.21 1.76 15.56
N LYS A 339 -23.10 1.83 16.31
CA LYS A 339 -23.12 2.21 17.73
C LYS A 339 -23.58 3.65 17.99
N ARG A 340 -23.47 4.55 17.01
CA ARG A 340 -23.99 5.92 17.08
C ARG A 340 -25.47 6.02 16.71
N GLY A 341 -26.09 4.93 16.24
CA GLY A 341 -27.48 4.90 15.76
C GLY A 341 -27.61 5.17 14.25
N ASP A 342 -26.51 5.36 13.52
CA ASP A 342 -26.53 5.56 12.08
C ASP A 342 -26.67 4.22 11.33
N LYS A 343 -27.55 4.19 10.32
CA LYS A 343 -27.69 3.03 9.43
C LYS A 343 -26.65 3.06 8.31
N TRP A 344 -25.93 1.95 8.12
CA TRP A 344 -25.05 1.72 6.97
C TRP A 344 -25.70 0.70 6.02
N PRO A 345 -25.86 1.01 4.72
CA PRO A 345 -26.49 0.08 3.78
C PRO A 345 -25.70 -1.23 3.64
N VAL A 346 -26.36 -2.37 3.87
CA VAL A 346 -25.73 -3.71 3.80
C VAL A 346 -25.12 -3.99 2.43
N GLY A 347 -25.75 -3.51 1.35
CA GLY A 347 -25.23 -3.66 -0.01
C GLY A 347 -23.83 -3.07 -0.22
N ARG A 348 -23.46 -2.02 0.53
CA ARG A 348 -22.09 -1.45 0.50
C ARG A 348 -21.10 -2.41 1.13
N THR A 349 -21.44 -3.00 2.27
CA THR A 349 -20.61 -4.01 2.94
C THR A 349 -20.43 -5.27 2.09
N ILE A 350 -21.49 -5.75 1.43
CA ILE A 350 -21.40 -6.89 0.51
C ILE A 350 -20.50 -6.56 -0.68
N SER A 351 -20.68 -5.38 -1.30
CA SER A 351 -19.85 -4.95 -2.44
C SER A 351 -18.38 -4.84 -2.06
N PHE A 352 -18.08 -4.26 -0.90
CA PHE A 352 -16.73 -4.18 -0.36
C PHE A 352 -16.13 -5.58 -0.13
N ALA A 353 -16.88 -6.50 0.47
CA ALA A 353 -16.43 -7.87 0.70
C ALA A 353 -16.13 -8.59 -0.61
N LEU A 354 -16.99 -8.47 -1.63
CA LEU A 354 -16.76 -9.03 -2.96
C LEU A 354 -15.52 -8.43 -3.63
N GLY A 355 -15.31 -7.12 -3.50
CA GLY A 355 -14.09 -6.45 -3.99
C GLY A 355 -12.82 -7.01 -3.33
N ILE A 356 -12.83 -7.15 -2.00
CA ILE A 356 -11.71 -7.74 -1.24
C ILE A 356 -11.46 -9.20 -1.65
N SER A 357 -12.51 -10.02 -1.77
CA SER A 357 -12.40 -11.42 -2.19
C SER A 357 -11.88 -11.55 -3.62
N ALA A 358 -12.27 -10.65 -4.53
CA ALA A 358 -11.78 -10.63 -5.89
C ALA A 358 -10.27 -10.29 -5.96
N VAL A 359 -9.79 -9.34 -5.13
CA VAL A 359 -8.35 -9.09 -5.00
C VAL A 359 -7.63 -10.34 -4.48
N ASP A 360 -8.10 -10.94 -3.39
CA ASP A 360 -7.44 -12.13 -2.82
C ASP A 360 -7.41 -13.30 -3.81
N PHE A 361 -8.50 -13.55 -4.52
CA PHE A 361 -8.57 -14.62 -5.51
C PHE A 361 -7.58 -14.39 -6.67
N ALA A 362 -7.45 -13.15 -7.13
CA ALA A 362 -6.55 -12.81 -8.23
C ALA A 362 -5.07 -12.77 -7.81
N THR A 363 -4.73 -12.51 -6.54
CA THR A 363 -3.34 -12.42 -6.08
C THR A 363 -2.84 -13.65 -5.33
N SER A 364 -3.71 -14.29 -4.54
CA SER A 364 -3.40 -15.40 -3.63
C SER A 364 -4.14 -16.68 -4.00
N GLY A 365 -5.29 -16.58 -4.67
CA GLY A 365 -6.05 -17.73 -5.16
C GLY A 365 -5.41 -18.40 -6.37
N GLY A 366 -6.14 -19.36 -6.96
CA GLY A 366 -5.61 -20.13 -8.10
C GLY A 366 -5.32 -19.24 -9.30
N LEU A 367 -6.08 -18.17 -9.54
CA LEU A 367 -5.73 -17.18 -10.57
C LEU A 367 -4.35 -16.55 -10.32
N GLY A 368 -4.07 -16.13 -9.08
CA GLY A 368 -2.76 -15.59 -8.71
C GLY A 368 -1.63 -16.61 -8.89
N LEU A 369 -1.88 -17.87 -8.54
CA LEU A 369 -0.94 -18.97 -8.77
C LEU A 369 -0.62 -19.14 -10.26
N TYR A 370 -1.63 -19.37 -11.11
CA TYR A 370 -1.44 -19.60 -12.54
C TYR A 370 -0.94 -18.37 -13.31
N ALA A 371 -1.22 -17.16 -12.82
CA ALA A 371 -0.73 -15.91 -13.40
C ALA A 371 0.81 -15.82 -13.44
N ASN A 372 1.52 -16.55 -12.56
CA ASN A 372 2.99 -16.60 -12.63
C ASN A 372 3.52 -17.46 -13.78
N PHE A 373 2.69 -18.33 -14.37
CA PHE A 373 3.12 -19.36 -15.31
C PHE A 373 2.56 -19.21 -16.72
N SER A 374 1.55 -18.37 -16.91
CA SER A 374 0.90 -18.16 -18.21
C SER A 374 0.42 -16.72 -18.35
N PHE A 375 0.63 -16.18 -19.55
CA PHE A 375 0.21 -14.83 -19.91
C PHE A 375 -1.32 -14.69 -19.91
N SER A 376 -2.05 -15.70 -20.39
CA SER A 376 -3.52 -15.65 -20.39
C SER A 376 -4.08 -15.56 -18.97
N TYR A 377 -3.57 -16.36 -18.03
CA TYR A 377 -3.95 -16.29 -16.61
C TYR A 377 -3.48 -15.00 -15.94
N HIS A 378 -2.29 -14.49 -16.30
CA HIS A 378 -1.84 -13.17 -15.89
C HIS A 378 -2.85 -12.10 -16.30
N MET A 379 -3.33 -12.13 -17.56
CA MET A 379 -4.34 -11.20 -18.04
C MET A 379 -5.67 -11.33 -17.27
N ILE A 380 -6.15 -12.55 -17.01
CA ILE A 380 -7.37 -12.75 -16.21
C ILE A 380 -7.19 -12.12 -14.82
N SER A 381 -6.09 -12.43 -14.12
CA SER A 381 -5.80 -11.90 -12.79
C SER A 381 -5.74 -10.37 -12.80
N HIS A 382 -5.02 -9.77 -13.78
CA HIS A 382 -4.89 -8.33 -13.91
C HIS A 382 -6.21 -7.62 -14.28
N MET A 383 -7.07 -8.26 -15.07
CA MET A 383 -8.43 -7.76 -15.35
C MET A 383 -9.32 -7.81 -14.10
N VAL A 384 -9.21 -8.86 -13.28
CA VAL A 384 -9.95 -8.94 -12.01
C VAL A 384 -9.54 -7.82 -11.05
N ILE A 385 -8.23 -7.62 -10.82
CA ILE A 385 -7.77 -6.55 -9.91
C ILE A 385 -7.89 -5.15 -10.51
N GLY A 386 -7.84 -5.01 -11.83
CA GLY A 386 -7.90 -3.73 -12.54
C GLY A 386 -9.33 -3.24 -12.79
N MET A 387 -10.31 -4.13 -12.89
CA MET A 387 -11.69 -3.76 -13.23
C MET A 387 -12.72 -4.27 -12.23
N ILE A 388 -12.77 -5.57 -12.00
CA ILE A 388 -13.86 -6.20 -11.23
C ILE A 388 -13.77 -5.82 -9.75
N ALA A 389 -12.60 -6.01 -9.13
CA ALA A 389 -12.40 -5.70 -7.72
C ALA A 389 -12.61 -4.20 -7.40
N PRO A 390 -12.04 -3.25 -8.17
CA PRO A 390 -12.30 -1.82 -8.02
C PRO A 390 -13.76 -1.43 -7.96
N ILE A 391 -14.62 -2.00 -8.81
CA ILE A 391 -16.06 -1.69 -8.79
C ILE A 391 -16.67 -2.05 -7.44
N GLY A 392 -16.40 -3.25 -6.93
CA GLY A 392 -16.86 -3.68 -5.60
C GLY A 392 -16.34 -2.78 -4.47
N LEU A 393 -15.06 -2.42 -4.53
CA LEU A 393 -14.42 -1.54 -3.54
C LEU A 393 -15.02 -0.12 -3.55
N VAL A 394 -15.28 0.46 -4.72
CA VAL A 394 -15.89 1.79 -4.88
C VAL A 394 -17.34 1.79 -4.41
N LEU A 395 -18.12 0.77 -4.75
CA LEU A 395 -19.50 0.60 -4.28
C LEU A 395 -19.59 0.45 -2.75
N GLY A 396 -18.50 -0.01 -2.11
CA GLY A 396 -18.33 0.00 -0.66
C GLY A 396 -18.31 1.40 -0.02
N ALA A 397 -18.10 2.47 -0.78
CA ALA A 397 -17.98 3.85 -0.31
C ALA A 397 -16.98 4.04 0.86
N PRO A 398 -15.74 3.52 0.77
CA PRO A 398 -14.79 3.53 1.87
C PRO A 398 -14.38 4.95 2.28
N ILE A 399 -14.32 5.91 1.35
CA ILE A 399 -13.97 7.31 1.68
C ILE A 399 -15.12 7.96 2.46
N THR A 400 -16.37 7.73 2.06
CA THR A 400 -17.55 8.18 2.81
C THR A 400 -17.56 7.60 4.22
N LEU A 401 -17.29 6.29 4.35
CA LEU A 401 -17.22 5.63 5.66
C LEU A 401 -16.13 6.25 6.53
N ALA A 402 -14.93 6.46 5.96
CA ALA A 402 -13.82 7.11 6.65
C ALA A 402 -14.19 8.53 7.11
N LEU A 403 -14.78 9.36 6.24
CA LEU A 403 -15.16 10.73 6.57
C LEU A 403 -16.27 10.82 7.64
N ARG A 404 -17.10 9.79 7.80
CA ARG A 404 -18.14 9.75 8.85
C ARG A 404 -17.65 9.17 10.18
N THR A 405 -16.57 8.38 10.17
CA THR A 405 -16.12 7.61 11.35
C THR A 405 -14.80 8.09 11.93
N LEU A 406 -13.92 8.70 11.12
CA LEU A 406 -12.64 9.20 11.58
C LEU A 406 -12.82 10.24 12.70
N PRO A 407 -11.97 10.21 13.74
CA PRO A 407 -12.06 11.14 14.86
C PRO A 407 -12.02 12.60 14.38
N GLN A 408 -12.84 13.43 15.02
CA GLN A 408 -12.73 14.89 14.89
C GLN A 408 -11.46 15.40 15.58
N ALA A 409 -11.13 16.66 15.33
CA ALA A 409 -10.04 17.37 16.00
C ALA A 409 -10.24 17.38 17.53
N ARG A 410 -9.16 17.32 18.31
CA ARG A 410 -9.24 17.34 19.79
C ARG A 410 -9.60 18.72 20.32
N ASN A 411 -9.22 19.76 19.59
CA ASN A 411 -9.54 21.15 19.90
C ASN A 411 -9.86 21.92 18.60
N PRO A 412 -10.43 23.14 18.68
CA PRO A 412 -10.81 23.93 17.51
C PRO A 412 -9.63 24.31 16.60
N GLN A 413 -8.41 24.35 17.13
CA GLN A 413 -7.21 24.75 16.41
C GLN A 413 -6.59 23.58 15.63
N GLU A 414 -6.84 22.33 16.01
CA GLU A 414 -6.26 21.13 15.40
C GLU A 414 -7.00 20.76 14.11
N ARG A 415 -6.27 20.34 13.08
CA ARG A 415 -6.87 19.80 11.84
C ARG A 415 -7.36 18.36 12.02
N GLY A 416 -6.58 17.54 12.71
CA GLY A 416 -6.86 16.12 12.95
C GLY A 416 -6.83 15.26 11.68
N ILE A 417 -7.10 13.96 11.87
CA ILE A 417 -7.00 12.96 10.79
C ILE A 417 -8.09 13.17 9.74
N ARG A 418 -9.33 13.42 10.16
CA ARG A 418 -10.45 13.71 9.25
C ARG A 418 -10.21 14.99 8.43
N GLY A 419 -9.76 16.07 9.06
CA GLY A 419 -9.47 17.33 8.36
C GLY A 419 -8.29 17.19 7.39
N SER A 420 -7.30 16.37 7.72
CA SER A 420 -6.18 16.05 6.82
C SER A 420 -6.64 15.29 5.58
N LEU A 421 -7.52 14.28 5.74
CA LEU A 421 -8.12 13.57 4.61
C LEU A 421 -8.91 14.53 3.70
N ILE A 422 -9.76 15.39 4.27
CA ILE A 422 -10.51 16.40 3.50
C ILE A 422 -9.56 17.32 2.72
N THR A 423 -8.47 17.76 3.35
CA THR A 423 -7.46 18.63 2.72
C THR A 423 -6.76 17.93 1.55
N VAL A 424 -6.42 16.65 1.68
CA VAL A 424 -5.80 15.87 0.61
C VAL A 424 -6.77 15.69 -0.56
N LEU A 425 -8.03 15.35 -0.28
CA LEU A 425 -9.06 15.19 -1.31
C LEU A 425 -9.26 16.46 -2.13
N HIS A 426 -9.28 17.63 -1.49
CA HIS A 426 -9.47 18.93 -2.15
C HIS A 426 -8.15 19.60 -2.61
N SER A 427 -7.02 18.91 -2.50
CA SER A 427 -5.73 19.44 -2.95
C SER A 427 -5.67 19.55 -4.47
N LYS A 428 -4.77 20.40 -5.00
CA LYS A 428 -4.55 20.51 -6.46
C LYS A 428 -4.24 19.15 -7.11
N ILE A 429 -3.47 18.32 -6.39
CA ILE A 429 -3.13 16.95 -6.82
C ILE A 429 -4.39 16.09 -6.81
N GLY A 430 -5.18 16.09 -5.74
CA GLY A 430 -6.45 15.36 -5.67
C GLY A 430 -7.42 15.75 -6.79
N ILE A 431 -7.54 17.04 -7.08
CA ILE A 431 -8.35 17.56 -8.21
C ILE A 431 -7.82 17.09 -9.57
N ALA A 432 -6.49 17.03 -9.74
CA ALA A 432 -5.89 16.55 -10.98
C ALA A 432 -6.15 15.05 -11.19
N PHE A 433 -5.93 14.20 -10.18
CA PHE A 433 -6.17 12.75 -10.28
C PHE A 433 -7.65 12.39 -10.42
N THR A 434 -8.56 13.19 -9.85
CA THR A 434 -10.01 12.98 -9.99
C THR A 434 -10.61 13.55 -11.28
N ASN A 435 -9.77 14.12 -12.17
CA ASN A 435 -10.19 14.46 -13.53
C ASN A 435 -10.38 13.16 -14.35
N PRO A 436 -11.53 12.98 -15.02
CA PRO A 436 -11.83 11.73 -15.73
C PRO A 436 -10.87 11.42 -16.88
N ILE A 437 -10.28 12.44 -17.54
CA ILE A 437 -9.28 12.22 -18.60
C ILE A 437 -7.96 11.75 -17.99
N VAL A 438 -7.55 12.33 -16.86
CA VAL A 438 -6.33 11.91 -16.16
C VAL A 438 -6.49 10.48 -15.62
N ALA A 439 -7.66 10.16 -15.05
CA ALA A 439 -7.98 8.81 -14.60
C ALA A 439 -7.97 7.81 -15.77
N LEU A 440 -8.51 8.18 -16.94
CA LEU A 440 -8.46 7.37 -18.15
C LEU A 440 -7.02 7.14 -18.64
N ILE A 441 -6.19 8.18 -18.69
CA ILE A 441 -4.77 8.08 -19.09
C ILE A 441 -4.00 7.17 -18.12
N ILE A 442 -4.23 7.28 -16.81
CA ILE A 442 -3.59 6.40 -15.82
C ILE A 442 -4.07 4.96 -15.99
N PHE A 443 -5.36 4.76 -16.26
CA PHE A 443 -5.95 3.44 -16.43
C PHE A 443 -5.46 2.78 -17.72
N ASP A 444 -5.88 3.27 -18.88
CA ASP A 444 -5.56 2.64 -20.17
C ASP A 444 -4.13 2.93 -20.65
N GLY A 445 -3.64 4.16 -20.43
CA GLY A 445 -2.28 4.52 -20.84
C GLY A 445 -1.22 3.68 -20.14
N SER A 446 -1.50 3.18 -18.93
CA SER A 446 -0.60 2.26 -18.24
C SER A 446 -0.54 0.87 -18.87
N LEU A 447 -1.60 0.40 -19.54
CA LEU A 447 -1.57 -0.85 -20.30
C LEU A 447 -0.58 -0.75 -21.47
N PHE A 448 -0.62 0.37 -22.20
CA PHE A 448 0.32 0.59 -23.30
C PHE A 448 1.75 0.70 -22.81
N ALA A 449 1.96 1.48 -21.75
CA ALA A 449 3.29 1.62 -21.14
C ALA A 449 3.85 0.28 -20.65
N LEU A 450 3.01 -0.59 -20.09
CA LEU A 450 3.46 -1.87 -19.56
C LEU A 450 3.77 -2.89 -20.66
N TYR A 451 2.85 -3.10 -21.58
CA TYR A 451 2.89 -4.24 -22.51
C TYR A 451 3.56 -3.93 -23.87
N PHE A 452 3.71 -2.65 -24.24
CA PHE A 452 4.43 -2.24 -25.46
C PHE A 452 5.82 -1.65 -25.18
N THR A 453 6.33 -1.86 -23.96
CA THR A 453 7.73 -1.60 -23.61
C THR A 453 8.30 -2.80 -22.87
N ASP A 454 9.61 -2.80 -22.57
CA ASP A 454 10.25 -3.86 -21.78
C ASP A 454 9.77 -3.91 -20.31
N LEU A 455 8.90 -3.00 -19.90
CA LEU A 455 8.44 -2.88 -18.52
C LEU A 455 7.75 -4.16 -18.02
N PHE A 456 6.94 -4.81 -18.86
CA PHE A 456 6.30 -6.08 -18.51
C PHE A 456 7.34 -7.16 -18.17
N ALA A 457 8.30 -7.40 -19.06
CA ALA A 457 9.36 -8.39 -18.85
C ALA A 457 10.20 -8.09 -17.59
N VAL A 458 10.59 -6.82 -17.40
CA VAL A 458 11.37 -6.36 -16.23
C VAL A 458 10.59 -6.55 -14.93
N MET A 459 9.30 -6.19 -14.93
CA MET A 459 8.47 -6.29 -13.73
C MET A 459 8.07 -7.72 -13.42
N MET A 460 7.75 -8.54 -14.42
CA MET A 460 7.39 -9.95 -14.23
C MET A 460 8.56 -10.77 -13.68
N SER A 461 9.79 -10.45 -14.09
CA SER A 461 11.02 -11.10 -13.60
C SER A 461 11.41 -10.71 -12.17
N SER A 462 10.69 -9.78 -11.54
CA SER A 462 10.98 -9.28 -10.19
C SER A 462 9.74 -9.34 -9.29
N HIS A 463 9.90 -9.87 -8.08
CA HIS A 463 8.80 -9.94 -7.11
C HIS A 463 8.22 -8.54 -6.78
N VAL A 464 9.08 -7.53 -6.66
CA VAL A 464 8.67 -6.15 -6.43
C VAL A 464 7.99 -5.56 -7.67
N GLY A 465 8.48 -5.93 -8.85
CA GLY A 465 7.87 -5.54 -10.11
C GLY A 465 6.44 -6.07 -10.22
N HIS A 466 6.23 -7.36 -9.99
CA HIS A 466 4.90 -7.97 -10.02
C HIS A 466 3.96 -7.36 -8.96
N LEU A 467 4.45 -7.17 -7.72
CA LEU A 467 3.69 -6.47 -6.68
C LEU A 467 3.30 -5.04 -7.10
N PHE A 468 4.24 -4.29 -7.70
CA PHE A 468 3.97 -2.95 -8.20
C PHE A 468 2.92 -2.97 -9.30
N MET A 469 3.01 -3.89 -10.27
CA MET A 469 1.99 -4.06 -11.30
C MET A 469 0.61 -4.29 -10.67
N SER A 470 0.49 -5.25 -9.73
CA SER A 470 -0.78 -5.55 -9.09
C SER A 470 -1.37 -4.36 -8.32
N LEU A 471 -0.54 -3.65 -7.53
CA LEU A 471 -0.97 -2.47 -6.78
C LEU A 471 -1.33 -1.30 -7.69
N HIS A 472 -0.57 -1.10 -8.78
CA HIS A 472 -0.83 -0.04 -9.76
C HIS A 472 -2.17 -0.26 -10.44
N PHE A 473 -2.45 -1.44 -11.00
CA PHE A 473 -3.73 -1.68 -11.69
C PHE A 473 -4.92 -1.65 -10.74
N LEU A 474 -4.77 -2.15 -9.50
CA LEU A 474 -5.80 -2.00 -8.48
C LEU A 474 -6.09 -0.52 -8.17
N ALA A 475 -5.04 0.29 -8.01
CA ALA A 475 -5.17 1.71 -7.72
C ALA A 475 -5.72 2.51 -8.92
N ALA A 476 -5.26 2.21 -10.14
CA ALA A 476 -5.71 2.83 -11.38
C ALA A 476 -7.19 2.52 -11.65
N GLY A 477 -7.58 1.25 -11.51
CA GLY A 477 -8.97 0.83 -11.59
C GLY A 477 -9.84 1.48 -10.53
N TYR A 478 -9.40 1.48 -9.27
CA TYR A 478 -10.13 2.15 -8.19
C TYR A 478 -10.32 3.64 -8.48
N LEU A 479 -9.26 4.32 -8.95
CA LEU A 479 -9.33 5.73 -9.33
C LEU A 479 -10.36 5.94 -10.46
N PHE A 480 -10.24 5.20 -11.57
CA PHE A 480 -11.14 5.32 -12.72
C PHE A 480 -12.60 5.10 -12.32
N PHE A 481 -12.91 3.97 -11.68
CA PHE A 481 -14.29 3.66 -11.27
C PHE A 481 -14.80 4.58 -10.16
N SER A 482 -13.95 5.12 -9.29
CA SER A 482 -14.36 6.13 -8.29
C SER A 482 -14.83 7.42 -8.96
N VAL A 483 -14.18 7.82 -10.05
CA VAL A 483 -14.50 9.02 -10.82
C VAL A 483 -15.77 8.83 -11.64
N ILE A 484 -15.97 7.65 -12.22
CA ILE A 484 -17.15 7.34 -13.05
C ILE A 484 -18.40 7.04 -12.20
N ILE A 485 -18.31 6.11 -11.25
CA ILE A 485 -19.46 5.67 -10.45
C ILE A 485 -19.85 6.78 -9.46
N GLY A 486 -18.87 7.46 -8.85
CA GLY A 486 -19.11 8.67 -8.05
C GLY A 486 -19.90 8.46 -6.76
N VAL A 487 -19.76 7.32 -6.08
CA VAL A 487 -20.42 7.07 -4.78
C VAL A 487 -19.81 7.90 -3.65
N ASP A 488 -18.48 8.05 -3.69
CA ASP A 488 -17.71 8.82 -2.73
C ASP A 488 -17.63 10.31 -3.13
N PRO A 489 -17.43 11.23 -2.17
CA PRO A 489 -17.41 12.66 -2.45
C PRO A 489 -16.23 13.06 -3.34
N ASN A 490 -16.52 13.62 -4.51
CA ASN A 490 -15.54 14.14 -5.46
C ASN A 490 -15.44 15.68 -5.33
N PRO A 491 -14.24 16.29 -5.33
CA PRO A 491 -14.05 17.74 -5.27
C PRO A 491 -14.82 18.52 -6.34
N ARG A 492 -15.05 17.93 -7.52
CA ARG A 492 -15.80 18.56 -8.61
C ARG A 492 -16.92 17.63 -9.08
N LYS A 493 -18.09 18.20 -9.34
CA LYS A 493 -19.17 17.46 -9.99
C LYS A 493 -18.81 17.23 -11.46
N ILE A 494 -18.77 15.97 -11.87
CA ILE A 494 -18.48 15.59 -13.25
C ILE A 494 -19.80 15.43 -13.99
N PRO A 495 -20.04 16.18 -15.08
CA PRO A 495 -21.24 16.04 -15.90
C PRO A 495 -21.41 14.62 -16.41
N HIS A 496 -22.65 14.11 -16.41
CA HIS A 496 -22.94 12.74 -16.84
C HIS A 496 -22.50 12.47 -18.29
N LEU A 497 -22.71 13.44 -19.20
CA LEU A 497 -22.27 13.34 -20.58
C LEU A 497 -20.75 13.12 -20.71
N LEU A 498 -19.95 13.82 -19.90
CA LEU A 498 -18.50 13.64 -19.89
C LEU A 498 -18.11 12.23 -19.42
N ARG A 499 -18.82 11.66 -18.43
CA ARG A 499 -18.59 10.28 -17.99
C ARG A 499 -18.92 9.29 -19.10
N ILE A 500 -20.03 9.49 -19.80
CA ILE A 500 -20.44 8.65 -20.94
C ILE A 500 -19.38 8.69 -22.04
N VAL A 501 -18.93 9.87 -22.44
CA VAL A 501 -17.87 10.03 -23.47
C VAL A 501 -16.57 9.35 -23.04
N VAL A 502 -16.17 9.51 -21.78
CA VAL A 502 -14.95 8.89 -21.24
C VAL A 502 -15.08 7.37 -21.18
N LEU A 503 -16.25 6.82 -20.88
CA LEU A 503 -16.48 5.37 -20.92
C LEU A 503 -16.41 4.82 -22.34
N PHE A 504 -17.01 5.49 -23.33
CA PHE A 504 -16.87 5.10 -24.74
C PHE A 504 -15.42 5.19 -25.22
N ALA A 505 -14.67 6.22 -24.79
CA ALA A 505 -13.26 6.34 -25.09
C ALA A 505 -12.46 5.18 -24.45
N ALA A 506 -12.73 4.84 -23.19
CA ALA A 506 -12.11 3.71 -22.51
C ALA A 506 -12.35 2.38 -23.22
N MET A 507 -13.60 2.09 -23.59
CA MET A 507 -13.95 0.90 -24.39
C MET A 507 -13.14 0.86 -25.69
N SER A 508 -13.12 1.97 -26.43
CA SER A 508 -12.42 2.04 -27.72
C SER A 508 -10.91 1.84 -27.59
N ILE A 509 -10.29 2.48 -26.60
CA ILE A 509 -8.84 2.39 -26.33
C ILE A 509 -8.48 0.97 -25.88
N HIS A 510 -9.28 0.37 -25.01
CA HIS A 510 -9.04 -0.97 -24.50
C HIS A 510 -9.23 -2.04 -25.58
N ALA A 511 -10.27 -1.91 -26.41
CA ALA A 511 -10.45 -2.77 -27.57
C ALA A 511 -9.27 -2.69 -28.56
N PHE A 512 -8.79 -1.48 -28.84
CA PHE A 512 -7.59 -1.30 -29.66
C PHE A 512 -6.34 -1.94 -29.03
N PHE A 513 -6.14 -1.76 -27.73
CA PHE A 513 -5.06 -2.41 -26.97
C PHE A 513 -5.08 -3.93 -27.16
N SER A 514 -6.24 -4.55 -26.96
CA SER A 514 -6.39 -6.01 -27.11
C SER A 514 -6.14 -6.50 -28.53
N VAL A 515 -6.68 -5.81 -29.54
CA VAL A 515 -6.43 -6.17 -30.96
C VAL A 515 -4.94 -6.02 -31.30
N ALA A 516 -4.30 -4.95 -30.84
CA ALA A 516 -2.87 -4.74 -31.03
C ALA A 516 -2.05 -5.87 -30.38
N LEU A 517 -2.41 -6.27 -29.15
CA LEU A 517 -1.77 -7.38 -28.46
C LEU A 517 -1.97 -8.72 -29.18
N MET A 518 -3.17 -9.00 -29.68
CA MET A 518 -3.46 -10.20 -30.49
C MET A 518 -2.69 -10.22 -31.83
N SER A 519 -2.36 -9.03 -32.34
CA SER A 519 -1.63 -8.86 -33.60
C SER A 519 -0.12 -8.99 -33.46
N THR A 520 0.40 -9.06 -32.23
CA THR A 520 1.84 -9.27 -31.99
C THR A 520 2.31 -10.63 -32.53
N THR A 521 3.52 -10.61 -33.09
CA THR A 521 4.19 -11.82 -33.64
C THR A 521 5.36 -12.29 -32.79
N THR A 522 5.69 -11.54 -31.73
CA THR A 522 6.78 -11.81 -30.79
C THR A 522 6.23 -11.85 -29.37
N LEU A 523 6.90 -12.59 -28.49
CA LEU A 523 6.55 -12.64 -27.08
C LEU A 523 6.96 -11.32 -26.40
N ILE A 524 6.03 -10.68 -25.68
CA ILE A 524 6.28 -9.40 -24.98
C ILE A 524 6.99 -9.59 -23.64
N ASP A 525 7.07 -10.83 -23.16
CA ASP A 525 7.64 -11.21 -21.87
C ASP A 525 9.17 -11.37 -21.91
N ASN A 526 9.79 -11.14 -23.07
CA ASN A 526 11.21 -11.37 -23.36
C ASN A 526 11.71 -12.76 -22.90
N GLY A 527 10.86 -13.78 -23.02
CA GLY A 527 11.20 -15.18 -22.71
C GLY A 527 11.05 -15.57 -21.25
N TYR A 528 10.44 -14.74 -20.40
CA TYR A 528 10.14 -15.06 -19.00
C TYR A 528 9.38 -16.40 -18.87
N TYR A 529 8.23 -16.56 -19.52
CA TYR A 529 7.42 -17.79 -19.45
C TYR A 529 8.13 -18.99 -20.09
N ALA A 530 8.94 -18.74 -21.13
CA ALA A 530 9.77 -19.78 -21.73
C ALA A 530 10.81 -20.33 -20.73
N SER A 531 11.41 -19.45 -19.91
CA SER A 531 12.42 -19.82 -18.92
C SER A 531 11.88 -20.70 -17.79
N LEU A 532 10.56 -20.68 -17.55
CA LEU A 532 9.92 -21.49 -16.51
C LEU A 532 9.80 -22.97 -16.89
N GLN A 533 9.91 -23.30 -18.19
CA GLN A 533 9.77 -24.65 -18.72
C GLN A 533 8.46 -25.34 -18.28
N THR A 534 7.35 -24.59 -18.30
CA THR A 534 6.02 -25.06 -17.89
C THR A 534 5.52 -26.19 -18.80
N PRO A 535 5.37 -27.46 -18.31
CA PRO A 535 5.15 -28.61 -19.20
C PRO A 535 3.83 -28.60 -19.97
N TRP A 536 2.79 -27.98 -19.41
CA TRP A 536 1.46 -27.92 -20.00
C TRP A 536 1.25 -26.70 -20.90
N LEU A 537 2.23 -25.79 -20.99
CA LEU A 537 2.15 -24.58 -21.80
C LEU A 537 3.11 -24.67 -22.98
N THR A 538 2.65 -25.26 -24.08
CA THR A 538 3.50 -25.60 -25.23
C THR A 538 3.60 -24.47 -26.27
N ASP A 539 2.58 -23.64 -26.42
CA ASP A 539 2.55 -22.51 -27.36
C ASP A 539 2.33 -21.19 -26.62
N LEU A 540 3.45 -20.50 -26.34
CA LEU A 540 3.47 -19.24 -25.61
C LEU A 540 2.87 -18.07 -26.40
N LEU A 541 2.99 -18.09 -27.74
CA LEU A 541 2.45 -17.02 -28.57
C LEU A 541 0.94 -17.15 -28.68
N ALA A 542 0.42 -18.38 -28.79
CA ALA A 542 -1.01 -18.62 -28.70
C ALA A 542 -1.57 -18.22 -27.33
N ASP A 543 -0.86 -18.51 -26.24
CA ASP A 543 -1.26 -18.09 -24.89
C ASP A 543 -1.30 -16.56 -24.74
N GLN A 544 -0.32 -15.85 -25.33
CA GLN A 544 -0.31 -14.39 -25.37
C GLN A 544 -1.50 -13.82 -26.14
N LYS A 545 -1.81 -14.38 -27.31
CA LYS A 545 -2.97 -13.98 -28.12
C LYS A 545 -4.29 -14.27 -27.41
N LEU A 546 -4.38 -15.41 -26.71
CA LEU A 546 -5.51 -15.72 -25.84
C LEU A 546 -5.64 -14.66 -24.73
N GLY A 547 -4.54 -14.27 -24.08
CA GLY A 547 -4.50 -13.15 -23.15
C GLY A 547 -5.05 -11.86 -23.76
N GLY A 548 -4.63 -11.49 -24.98
CA GLY A 548 -5.21 -10.35 -25.70
C GLY A 548 -6.72 -10.42 -25.86
N SER A 549 -7.25 -11.58 -26.25
CA SER A 549 -8.70 -11.80 -26.41
C SER A 549 -9.47 -11.76 -25.07
N ILE A 550 -8.86 -12.25 -23.99
CA ILE A 550 -9.41 -12.18 -22.63
C ILE A 550 -9.47 -10.72 -22.16
N GLY A 551 -8.39 -9.96 -22.39
CA GLY A 551 -8.35 -8.53 -22.09
C GLY A 551 -9.52 -7.79 -22.75
N TRP A 552 -9.86 -8.14 -23.98
CA TRP A 552 -11.00 -7.55 -24.68
C TRP A 552 -12.33 -7.92 -23.99
N ALA A 553 -12.62 -9.22 -23.87
CA ALA A 553 -13.90 -9.69 -23.36
C ALA A 553 -14.17 -9.27 -21.91
N MET A 554 -13.17 -9.36 -21.02
CA MET A 554 -13.29 -8.93 -19.63
C MET A 554 -13.26 -7.42 -19.48
N GLY A 555 -12.74 -6.71 -20.47
CA GLY A 555 -12.68 -5.26 -20.55
C GLY A 555 -14.03 -4.59 -20.74
N GLU A 556 -14.76 -5.05 -21.75
CA GLU A 556 -15.98 -4.40 -22.21
C GLU A 556 -17.16 -4.58 -21.25
N VAL A 557 -17.30 -5.76 -20.65
CA VAL A 557 -18.47 -6.08 -19.81
C VAL A 557 -18.62 -5.13 -18.61
N PRO A 558 -17.58 -4.87 -17.78
CA PRO A 558 -17.68 -3.93 -16.67
C PRO A 558 -17.93 -2.49 -17.12
N ILE A 559 -17.32 -2.06 -18.23
CA ILE A 559 -17.49 -0.69 -18.75
C ILE A 559 -18.91 -0.49 -19.29
N LEU A 560 -19.47 -1.46 -20.00
CA LEU A 560 -20.86 -1.44 -20.45
C LEU A 560 -21.85 -1.34 -19.27
N LEU A 561 -21.62 -2.09 -18.20
CA LEU A 561 -22.43 -2.00 -16.99
C LEU A 561 -22.33 -0.61 -16.34
N ALA A 562 -21.12 -0.04 -16.26
CA ALA A 562 -20.90 1.31 -15.75
C ALA A 562 -21.57 2.38 -16.65
N LEU A 563 -21.58 2.18 -17.97
CA LEU A 563 -22.24 3.04 -18.95
C LEU A 563 -23.76 3.04 -18.76
N ILE A 564 -24.37 1.85 -18.68
CA ILE A 564 -25.80 1.69 -18.40
C ILE A 564 -26.16 2.34 -17.06
N ALA A 565 -25.38 2.09 -16.01
CA ALA A 565 -25.60 2.69 -14.70
C ALA A 565 -25.50 4.23 -14.74
N THR A 566 -24.53 4.78 -15.47
CA THR A 566 -24.36 6.24 -15.64
C THR A 566 -25.53 6.84 -16.42
N PHE A 567 -25.99 6.18 -17.47
CA PHE A 567 -27.15 6.61 -18.26
C PHE A 567 -28.44 6.63 -17.41
N ILE A 568 -28.67 5.59 -16.60
CA ILE A 568 -29.80 5.54 -15.67
C ILE A 568 -29.72 6.66 -14.63
N GLN A 569 -28.52 6.95 -14.11
CA GLN A 569 -28.31 8.06 -13.17
C GLN A 569 -28.63 9.41 -13.83
N TRP A 570 -28.17 9.62 -15.05
CA TRP A 570 -28.47 10.84 -15.81
C TRP A 570 -29.97 11.04 -16.01
N MET A 571 -30.69 10.03 -16.52
CA MET A 571 -32.15 10.13 -16.71
C MET A 571 -32.90 10.44 -15.42
N ARG A 572 -32.45 9.86 -14.29
CA ARG A 572 -33.06 10.11 -12.97
C ARG A 572 -32.81 11.51 -12.46
N ASP A 573 -31.60 12.02 -12.63
CA ASP A 573 -31.23 13.37 -12.20
C ASP A 573 -31.93 14.42 -13.06
N ASP A 574 -31.99 14.22 -14.37
CA ASP A 574 -32.69 15.10 -15.31
C ASP A 574 -34.20 15.17 -15.01
N SER A 575 -34.83 14.02 -14.74
CA SER A 575 -36.23 13.97 -14.31
C SER A 575 -36.48 14.68 -12.97
N ARG A 576 -35.53 14.61 -12.03
CA ARG A 576 -35.63 15.31 -10.73
C ARG A 576 -35.44 16.81 -10.89
N GLU A 577 -34.51 17.23 -11.75
CA GLU A 577 -34.24 18.63 -12.03
C GLU A 577 -35.43 19.28 -12.74
N SER A 578 -35.98 18.63 -13.78
CA SER A 578 -37.21 19.06 -14.44
C SER A 578 -38.37 19.23 -13.44
N LYS A 579 -38.62 18.24 -12.57
CA LYS A 579 -39.66 18.36 -11.51
C LYS A 579 -39.38 19.48 -10.52
N ARG A 580 -38.11 19.79 -10.23
CA ARG A 580 -37.74 20.90 -9.34
C ARG A 580 -38.03 22.24 -10.01
N ILE A 581 -37.71 22.36 -11.29
CA ILE A 581 -38.00 23.53 -12.12
C ILE A 581 -39.52 23.73 -12.18
N ASP A 582 -40.30 22.70 -12.52
CA ASP A 582 -41.76 22.77 -12.58
C ASP A 582 -42.38 23.24 -11.25
N ARG A 583 -41.86 22.74 -10.11
CA ARG A 583 -42.31 23.16 -8.77
C ARG A 583 -41.95 24.62 -8.45
N ASN A 584 -40.77 25.07 -8.87
CA ASN A 584 -40.37 26.46 -8.71
C ASN A 584 -41.24 27.38 -9.56
N ILE A 585 -41.49 27.02 -10.83
CA ILE A 585 -42.39 27.75 -11.74
C ILE A 585 -43.79 27.85 -11.12
N ALA A 586 -44.36 26.74 -10.66
CA ALA A 586 -45.67 26.73 -10.02
C ALA A 586 -45.72 27.61 -8.74
N ARG A 587 -44.62 27.63 -7.96
CA ARG A 587 -44.50 28.46 -6.77
C ARG A 587 -44.41 29.96 -7.11
N SER A 588 -43.61 30.33 -8.10
CA SER A 588 -43.47 31.72 -8.56
C SER A 588 -44.79 32.24 -9.12
N ALA A 589 -45.49 31.43 -9.93
CA ALA A 589 -46.82 31.73 -10.43
C ALA A 589 -47.84 31.95 -9.30
N ALA A 590 -47.82 31.12 -8.25
CA ALA A 590 -48.70 31.28 -7.09
C ALA A 590 -48.39 32.53 -6.24
N MET A 591 -47.15 33.04 -6.27
CA MET A 591 -46.75 34.27 -5.57
C MET A 591 -46.90 35.54 -6.45
N GLY A 592 -47.43 35.41 -7.68
CA GLY A 592 -47.54 36.53 -8.63
C GLY A 592 -46.19 37.10 -9.06
N GLN A 593 -45.11 36.35 -8.87
CA GLN A 593 -43.78 36.72 -9.34
C GLN A 593 -43.62 36.23 -10.78
N PRO A 594 -43.00 37.03 -11.68
CA PRO A 594 -42.68 36.57 -13.02
C PRO A 594 -41.82 35.31 -12.94
N ASP A 595 -42.13 34.34 -13.81
CA ASP A 595 -41.32 33.14 -13.95
C ASP A 595 -39.93 33.50 -14.49
N GLU A 596 -38.91 32.67 -14.24
CA GLU A 596 -37.55 32.85 -14.78
C GLU A 596 -37.57 33.00 -16.32
N LEU A 597 -38.50 32.33 -17.01
CA LEU A 597 -38.72 32.48 -18.45
C LEU A 597 -39.31 33.85 -18.82
N ALA A 598 -40.18 34.41 -17.99
CA ALA A 598 -40.74 35.75 -18.21
C ALA A 598 -39.67 36.83 -17.98
N ASP A 599 -38.84 36.68 -16.95
CA ASP A 599 -37.68 37.55 -16.69
C ASP A 599 -36.63 37.43 -17.81
N TYR A 600 -36.37 36.22 -18.31
CA TYR A 600 -35.46 36.00 -19.44
C TYR A 600 -36.00 36.61 -20.75
N ASN A 601 -37.30 36.46 -21.02
CA ASN A 601 -37.93 37.10 -22.17
C ASN A 601 -37.92 38.63 -22.07
N LEU A 602 -38.12 39.18 -20.86
CA LEU A 602 -37.94 40.61 -20.58
C LEU A 602 -36.51 41.08 -20.84
N TYR A 603 -35.51 40.29 -20.43
CA TYR A 603 -34.11 40.59 -20.72
C TYR A 603 -33.80 40.58 -22.22
N LEU A 604 -34.30 39.59 -22.97
CA LEU A 604 -34.17 39.53 -24.43
C LEU A 604 -34.87 40.71 -25.12
N GLN A 605 -36.05 41.11 -24.63
CA GLN A 605 -36.74 42.30 -25.12
C GLN A 605 -35.95 43.57 -24.86
N GLN A 606 -35.36 43.72 -23.66
CA GLN A 606 -34.48 44.85 -23.34
C GLN A 606 -33.24 44.91 -24.22
N LEU A 607 -32.63 43.76 -24.53
CA LEU A 607 -31.53 43.65 -25.51
C LEU A 607 -31.97 44.11 -26.89
N ALA A 608 -33.09 43.59 -27.39
CA ALA A 608 -33.63 43.98 -28.70
C ALA A 608 -34.02 45.47 -28.78
N GLN A 609 -34.46 46.06 -27.68
CA GLN A 609 -34.77 47.49 -27.59
C GLN A 609 -33.51 48.36 -27.54
N ARG A 610 -32.45 47.90 -26.87
CA ARG A 610 -31.14 48.56 -26.91
C ARG A 610 -30.53 48.54 -28.30
N ASP A 611 -30.64 47.43 -29.02
CA ASP A 611 -30.17 47.33 -30.41
C ASP A 611 -30.96 48.27 -31.34
N LYS A 612 -32.27 48.42 -31.15
CA LYS A 612 -33.10 49.36 -31.92
C LYS A 612 -32.85 50.83 -31.60
N ASN A 613 -32.43 51.14 -30.37
CA ASN A 613 -32.16 52.50 -29.93
C ASN A 613 -30.67 52.90 -30.10
N GLY A 614 -29.83 51.96 -30.53
CA GLY A 614 -28.40 52.14 -30.76
C GLY A 614 -27.99 52.16 -32.25
N SER A 615 -28.95 52.15 -33.18
CA SER A 615 -28.74 52.30 -34.63
C SER A 615 -29.06 53.71 -35.12
#